data_AF-A0A4R6Y1H7-F1
#
_entry.id   AF-A0A4R6Y1H7-F1
#
_cell.length_a   1.000
_cell.length_b   1.000
_cell.length_c   1.000
_cell.angle_alpha   90.00
_cell.angle_beta   90.00
_cell.angle_gamma   90.00
#
_symmetry.space_group_name_H-M   'P 1'
#
loop_
_entity.id
_entity.type
_entity.pdbx_description
1 polymer ?
#
loop_
_entity_poly.entity_id
_entity_poly.type
_entity_poly.pdbx_seq_one_letter_code
_entity_poly.pdbx_strand_id
1 'polypeptide(L)' 'MRFFNKAFKQHGFPKTVVMDKSGSNKAAIGKIIEDKHLDINVRQIKYLNNIVEQDHRAIKRMVRPMLGLLVVNQRGFITE' A
#
# COMPACT_ATOMS: atom_id res chain seq x y z
N MET A 1 5.77 4.54 -9.92
CA MET A 1 6.99 3.92 -9.35
C MET A 1 7.38 4.35 -7.93
N ARG A 2 7.00 5.56 -7.47
CA ARG A 2 7.43 6.09 -6.14
C ARG A 2 7.18 5.11 -4.97
N PHE A 3 6.06 4.39 -4.98
CA PHE A 3 5.74 3.39 -3.97
C PHE A 3 6.76 2.24 -3.92
N PHE A 4 6.94 1.51 -5.03
CA PHE A 4 7.89 0.39 -5.11
C PHE A 4 9.33 0.81 -4.85
N ASN A 5 9.77 1.97 -5.37
CA ASN A 5 11.11 2.47 -5.08
C ASN A 5 11.33 2.73 -3.58
N LYS A 6 10.33 3.29 -2.89
CA LYS A 6 10.39 3.49 -1.45
C LYS A 6 10.41 2.15 -0.70
N ALA A 7 9.55 1.22 -1.09
CA ALA A 7 9.46 -0.11 -0.48
C ALA A 7 10.78 -0.88 -0.62
N PHE A 8 11.38 -0.91 -1.81
CA PHE A 8 12.65 -1.59 -2.05
C PHE A 8 13.82 -0.91 -1.32
N LYS A 9 13.82 0.42 -1.21
CA LYS A 9 14.84 1.13 -0.43
C LYS A 9 14.77 0.78 1.07
N GLN A 10 13.58 0.55 1.60
CA GLN A 10 13.36 0.29 3.02
C GLN A 10 13.50 -1.19 3.39
N HIS A 11 13.04 -2.10 2.52
CA HIS A 11 12.93 -3.54 2.82
C HIS A 11 13.83 -4.41 1.94
N GLY A 12 14.59 -3.82 1.01
CA GLY A 12 15.38 -4.54 0.02
C GLY A 12 14.52 -5.13 -1.12
N PHE A 13 15.17 -5.92 -1.98
CA PHE A 13 14.50 -6.59 -3.09
C PHE A 13 13.97 -7.96 -2.66
N PRO A 14 12.65 -8.21 -2.73
CA PRO A 14 12.07 -9.49 -2.35
C PRO A 14 12.23 -10.53 -3.47
N LYS A 15 12.31 -11.81 -3.10
CA LYS A 15 12.29 -12.93 -4.07
C LYS A 15 10.91 -13.16 -4.69
N THR A 16 9.84 -12.75 -4.01
CA THR A 16 8.45 -12.93 -4.46
C THR A 16 7.61 -11.76 -4.02
N VAL A 17 6.79 -11.23 -4.93
CA VAL A 17 5.83 -10.15 -4.66
C VAL A 17 4.42 -10.69 -4.86
N VAL A 18 3.58 -10.54 -3.85
CA VAL A 18 2.14 -10.79 -3.94
C VAL A 18 1.44 -9.46 -4.22
N MET A 19 0.57 -9.43 -5.22
CA MET A 19 -0.23 -8.26 -5.52
C MET A 19 -1.61 -8.62 -6.03
N ASP A 20 -2.51 -7.65 -5.98
CA ASP A 20 -3.83 -7.73 -6.57
C ASP A 20 -3.77 -7.78 -8.11
N LYS A 21 -4.92 -8.00 -8.75
CA LYS A 21 -5.04 -8.07 -10.22
C LYS A 21 -5.11 -6.69 -10.88
N SER A 22 -4.65 -5.63 -10.23
CA SER A 22 -4.68 -4.29 -10.81
C SER A 22 -3.67 -4.15 -11.95
N GLY A 23 -4.12 -3.56 -13.07
CA GLY A 23 -3.28 -3.36 -14.26
C GLY A 23 -2.11 -2.41 -13.99
N SER A 24 -2.32 -1.39 -13.16
CA SER A 24 -1.30 -0.40 -12.79
C SER A 24 -0.15 -1.03 -12.00
N ASN A 25 -0.44 -1.92 -11.04
CA ASN A 25 0.61 -2.60 -10.26
C ASN A 25 1.41 -3.56 -11.14
N LYS A 26 0.76 -4.28 -12.05
CA LYS A 26 1.42 -5.19 -13.00
C LYS A 26 2.37 -4.44 -13.94
N ALA A 27 1.92 -3.32 -14.52
CA ALA A 27 2.76 -2.50 -15.39
C ALA A 27 3.96 -1.89 -14.63
N ALA A 28 3.71 -1.41 -13.41
CA ALA A 28 4.75 -0.82 -12.57
C ALA A 28 5.80 -1.84 -12.11
N ILE A 29 5.41 -3.04 -11.68
CA ILE A 29 6.41 -4.05 -11.28
C ILE A 29 7.18 -4.60 -12.48
N GLY A 30 6.51 -4.80 -13.63
CA GLY A 30 7.12 -5.29 -14.85
C GLY A 30 8.25 -4.37 -15.32
N LYS A 31 7.98 -3.07 -15.39
CA LYS A 31 9.01 -2.09 -15.76
C LYS A 31 10.17 -2.04 -14.77
N ILE A 32 9.94 -2.22 -13.46
CA ILE A 32 11.06 -2.23 -12.49
C ILE A 32 11.91 -3.50 -12.62
N ILE A 33 11.27 -4.65 -12.86
CA ILE A 33 11.96 -5.93 -13.08
C ILE A 33 12.84 -5.83 -14.32
N GLU A 34 12.32 -5.24 -15.39
CA GLU A 34 13.04 -5.00 -16.65
C GLU A 34 14.20 -4.01 -16.44
N ASP A 35 13.93 -2.82 -15.89
CA ASP A 35 14.91 -1.75 -15.71
C ASP A 35 16.10 -2.15 -14.80
N LYS A 36 15.87 -3.07 -13.85
CA LYS A 36 16.88 -3.47 -12.84
C LYS A 36 17.37 -4.92 -13.01
N HIS A 37 16.90 -5.64 -14.02
CA HIS A 37 17.20 -7.06 -14.25
C HIS A 37 17.02 -7.94 -13.00
N LEU A 38 15.89 -7.77 -12.30
CA LEU A 38 15.63 -8.47 -11.04
C LEU A 38 14.85 -9.77 -11.27
N ASP A 39 15.30 -10.87 -10.67
CA ASP A 39 14.54 -12.13 -10.66
C ASP A 39 13.51 -12.12 -9.51
N ILE A 40 12.35 -11.50 -9.77
CA ILE A 40 11.25 -11.39 -8.81
C ILE A 40 10.03 -12.17 -9.31
N ASN A 41 9.58 -13.13 -8.51
CA ASN A 41 8.36 -13.87 -8.82
C ASN A 41 7.11 -13.06 -8.45
N VAL A 42 6.30 -12.67 -9.43
CA VAL A 42 5.05 -11.93 -9.20
C VAL A 42 3.86 -12.90 -9.11
N ARG A 43 3.12 -12.87 -8.01
CA ARG A 43 1.95 -13.74 -7.76
C ARG A 43 0.68 -12.92 -7.61
N GLN A 44 -0.35 -13.25 -8.38
CA GLN A 44 -1.69 -12.64 -8.31
C GLN A 44 -2.74 -13.67 -7.83
N ILE A 45 -2.59 -14.12 -6.59
CA ILE A 45 -3.43 -15.17 -5.99
C ILE A 45 -4.44 -14.54 -5.03
N LYS A 46 -5.75 -14.80 -5.24
CA LYS A 46 -6.85 -14.23 -4.43
C LYS A 46 -6.65 -14.47 -2.94
N TYR A 47 -6.27 -15.68 -2.55
CA TYR A 47 -6.06 -16.02 -1.14
C TYR A 47 -4.94 -15.21 -0.49
N LEU A 48 -3.78 -15.08 -1.14
CA LEU A 48 -2.67 -14.29 -0.61
C LEU A 48 -3.03 -12.80 -0.53
N ASN A 49 -3.82 -12.31 -1.48
CA ASN A 49 -4.35 -10.95 -1.43
C ASN A 49 -5.29 -10.74 -0.24
N ASN A 50 -6.12 -11.73 0.12
CA ASN A 50 -7.00 -11.63 1.28
C ASN A 50 -6.24 -11.45 2.61
N ILE A 51 -5.05 -12.04 2.73
CA ILE A 51 -4.19 -11.86 3.92
C ILE A 51 -3.69 -10.41 3.99
N VAL A 52 -3.19 -9.87 2.87
CA VAL A 52 -2.74 -8.47 2.79
C VAL A 52 -3.91 -7.51 3.09
N GLU A 53 -5.09 -7.76 2.53
CA GLU A 53 -6.29 -6.96 2.82
C GLU A 53 -6.77 -7.08 4.27
N GLN A 54 -6.51 -8.23 4.91
CA GLN A 54 -6.79 -8.39 6.32
C GLN A 54 -5.88 -7.52 7.19
N ASP A 55 -4.60 -7.47 6.88
CA ASP A 55 -3.62 -6.64 7.59
C ASP A 55 -3.97 -5.14 7.48
N HIS A 56 -4.42 -4.71 6.29
CA HIS A 56 -4.94 -3.36 6.08
C HIS A 56 -6.07 -2.97 7.04
N ARG A 57 -6.84 -3.94 7.58
CA ARG A 57 -7.94 -3.64 8.53
C ARG A 57 -7.41 -3.05 9.84
N ALA A 58 -6.24 -3.46 10.32
CA ALA A 58 -5.68 -2.91 11.55
C ALA A 58 -5.36 -1.41 11.38
N ILE A 59 -4.63 -1.08 10.31
CA ILE A 59 -4.26 0.31 9.97
C ILE A 59 -5.52 1.16 9.73
N LYS A 60 -6.48 0.66 8.94
CA LYS A 60 -7.75 1.37 8.67
C LYS A 60 -8.55 1.62 9.96
N ARG A 61 -8.58 0.67 10.90
CA ARG A 61 -9.25 0.86 12.21
C ARG A 61 -8.57 1.96 13.03
N MET A 62 -7.24 2.05 13.03
CA MET A 62 -6.51 3.09 13.75
C MET A 62 -6.74 4.49 13.17
N VAL A 63 -6.77 4.61 11.84
CA VAL A 63 -6.88 5.92 11.17
C VAL A 63 -8.32 6.47 11.14
N ARG A 64 -9.34 5.62 11.05
CA ARG A 64 -10.76 6.02 11.01
C ARG A 64 -11.22 6.99 12.12
N PRO A 65 -10.92 6.77 13.42
CA PRO A 65 -11.33 7.70 14.47
C PRO A 65 -10.62 9.06 14.39
N MET A 66 -9.39 9.13 13.85
CA MET A 66 -8.65 10.39 13.70
C MET A 66 -9.26 11.29 12.60
N LEU A 67 -9.94 10.73 11.60
CA LEU A 67 -10.63 11.50 10.56
C LEU A 67 -11.83 12.30 11.11
N GLY A 68 -12.49 11.81 12.18
CA GLY A 68 -13.56 12.54 12.87
C GLY A 68 -13.02 13.71 13.71
N LEU A 69 -11.83 13.54 14.32
CA LEU A 69 -11.18 14.59 15.11
C LEU A 69 -10.65 15.75 14.26
N LEU A 70 -10.26 15.48 13.01
CA LEU A 70 -9.82 16.52 12.06
C LEU A 70 -10.96 17.45 11.60
N VAL A 71 -12.22 17.03 11.73
CA VAL A 71 -13.40 17.88 11.43
C VAL A 71 -13.72 18.83 12.60
N VAL A 72 -13.35 18.47 13.84
CA VAL A 72 -13.64 19.26 15.05
C VAL A 72 -12.72 20.50 15.19
N ASN A 73 -11.63 20.60 14.43
CA ASN A 73 -10.70 21.74 14.50
C ASN A 73 -10.92 22.84 13.45
N GLN A 74 -12.09 22.89 12.78
CA GLN A 74 -12.39 23.98 11.84
C GLN A 74 -13.70 24.73 12.11
N ARG A 75 -14.47 24.39 13.15
CA ARG A 75 -15.69 25.14 13.50
C ARG A 75 -16.02 24.99 14.99
N GLY A 76 -15.72 26.03 15.76
CA GLY A 76 -16.10 26.08 17.17
C GLY A 76 -15.43 27.23 17.90
N PHE A 77 -15.61 28.46 17.40
CA PHE A 77 -15.37 29.66 18.19
C PHE A 77 -16.23 29.58 19.46
N ILE A 78 -15.58 29.76 20.60
CA ILE A 78 -16.17 30.33 21.81
C ILE A 78 -16.93 31.61 21.45
N THR A 79 -18.24 31.63 21.73
CA THR A 79 -18.98 32.76 22.31
C THR A 79 -20.27 32.23 22.92
N GLU A 80 -20.50 32.63 24.18
CA GLU A 80 -21.72 32.64 25.02
C GLU A 80 -22.97 31.86 24.56
#